data_AF-A0A0F9EDT1-F1
#
_entry.id   AF-A0A0F9EDT1-F1
#
_cell.length_a   1.000
_cell.length_b   1.000
_cell.length_c   1.000
_cell.angle_alpha   90.00
_cell.angle_beta   90.00
_cell.angle_gamma   90.00
#
_symmetry.space_group_name_H-M   'P 1'
#
loop_
_entity.id
_entity.type
_entity.pdbx_description
1 polymer ?
#
loop_
_entity_poly.entity_id
_entity_poly.type
_entity_poly.pdbx_seq_one_letter_code
_entity_poly.pdbx_strand_id
1 'polypeptide(L)'
;MAIFNEAYEITLNHEGGYSNDPDDVGGETYKGISRKYHPSWSGWKIVDDAKTTPSFPDCIKYDSELNSMIMEFYKANYWDRFWGDHIISQAIANEVFDTAVNMGVTRSVRFLQSGLNLLNRNQVNYPDIV
;
A
#
# COMPACT_ATOMS: atom_id res chain seq x y z
N MET A 1 -0.29 19.11 -5.41
CA MET A 1 0.21 17.76 -5.72
C MET A 1 0.08 16.96 -4.45
N ALA A 2 -0.50 15.76 -4.54
CA ALA A 2 -0.83 14.96 -3.37
C ALA A 2 0.44 14.47 -2.66
N ILE A 3 0.33 14.27 -1.35
CA ILE A 3 1.40 13.90 -0.44
C ILE A 3 1.19 12.45 -0.03
N PHE A 4 2.13 11.58 -0.40
CA PHE A 4 2.09 10.15 -0.10
C PHE A 4 1.95 9.86 1.40
N ASN A 5 2.73 10.54 2.24
CA ASN A 5 2.73 10.27 3.69
C ASN A 5 1.34 10.47 4.31
N GLU A 6 0.53 11.40 3.82
CA GLU A 6 -0.84 11.59 4.32
C GLU A 6 -1.74 10.39 3.99
N ALA A 7 -1.65 9.86 2.76
CA ALA A 7 -2.40 8.68 2.34
C ALA A 7 -1.92 7.42 3.08
N TYR A 8 -0.60 7.27 3.23
CA TYR A 8 0.04 6.16 3.92
C TYR A 8 -0.43 6.05 5.37
N GLU A 9 -0.41 7.14 6.13
CA GLU A 9 -0.84 7.13 7.52
C GLU A 9 -2.32 6.76 7.67
N ILE A 10 -3.19 7.23 6.76
CA ILE A 10 -4.62 6.88 6.78
C ILE A 10 -4.83 5.38 6.56
N THR A 11 -4.22 4.81 5.52
CA THR A 11 -4.40 3.40 5.17
C THR A 11 -3.73 2.48 6.20
N LEU A 12 -2.50 2.76 6.64
CA LEU A 12 -1.78 1.87 7.55
C LEU A 12 -2.24 1.93 9.01
N ASN A 13 -3.00 2.95 9.41
CA ASN A 13 -3.68 2.94 10.71
C ASN A 13 -4.71 1.80 10.81
N HIS A 14 -5.21 1.31 9.68
CA HIS A 14 -6.08 0.13 9.62
C HIS A 14 -5.31 -1.19 9.44
N GLU A 15 -4.03 -1.13 9.06
CA GLU A 15 -3.21 -2.33 8.83
C GLU A 15 -2.65 -2.91 10.13
N GLY A 16 -2.74 -4.25 10.22
CA GLY A 16 -2.33 -5.02 11.39
C GLY A 16 -0.81 -5.00 11.66
N GLY A 17 -0.39 -5.76 12.67
CA GLY A 17 1.02 -5.96 13.01
C GLY A 17 1.62 -7.18 12.31
N TYR A 18 2.48 -7.89 13.03
CA TYR A 18 2.96 -9.21 12.62
C TYR A 18 1.86 -10.26 12.79
N SER A 19 1.72 -11.15 11.80
CA SER A 19 0.88 -12.34 11.87
C SER A 19 1.56 -13.50 11.15
N ASN A 20 1.42 -14.71 11.67
CA ASN A 20 1.92 -15.92 11.02
C ASN A 20 0.95 -17.07 11.33
N ASP A 21 -0.22 -16.99 10.72
CA ASP A 21 -1.27 -17.99 10.86
C ASP A 21 -1.13 -19.05 9.76
N PRO A 22 -1.01 -20.36 10.10
CA PRO A 22 -0.91 -21.43 9.12
C PRO A 22 -2.15 -21.59 8.23
N ASP A 23 -3.33 -21.11 8.68
CA ASP A 23 -4.57 -21.15 7.90
C ASP A 23 -4.73 -19.92 6.99
N ASP A 24 -3.86 -18.90 7.13
CA ASP A 24 -3.84 -17.74 6.25
C ASP A 24 -3.19 -18.07 4.90
N VAL A 25 -3.92 -17.79 3.82
CA VAL A 25 -3.46 -17.95 2.43
C VAL A 25 -2.19 -17.12 2.16
N GLY A 26 -2.02 -15.99 2.85
CA GLY A 26 -0.85 -15.11 2.79
C GLY A 26 0.34 -15.59 3.61
N GLY A 27 0.15 -16.52 4.55
CA GLY A 27 1.17 -17.03 5.47
C GLY A 27 1.69 -15.96 6.42
N GLU A 28 3.02 -15.89 6.58
CA GLU A 28 3.68 -14.88 7.40
C GLU A 28 3.51 -13.48 6.79
N THR A 29 2.95 -12.54 7.55
CA THR A 29 2.70 -11.16 7.16
C THR A 29 3.22 -10.17 8.20
N TYR A 30 3.70 -9.02 7.76
CA TYR A 30 3.98 -7.89 8.62
C TYR A 30 3.46 -6.61 7.97
N LYS A 31 2.53 -5.92 8.62
CA LYS A 31 1.94 -4.67 8.10
C LYS A 31 1.42 -4.83 6.68
N GLY A 32 0.65 -5.90 6.43
CA GLY A 32 0.09 -6.23 5.11
C GLY A 32 1.07 -6.83 4.10
N ILE A 33 2.38 -6.77 4.34
CA ILE A 33 3.39 -7.36 3.44
C ILE A 33 3.48 -8.86 3.71
N SER A 34 3.05 -9.68 2.74
CA SER A 34 3.11 -11.14 2.82
C SER A 34 4.45 -11.69 2.34
N ARG A 35 5.06 -12.57 3.13
CA ARG A 35 6.31 -13.26 2.77
C ARG A 35 6.13 -14.18 1.57
N LYS A 36 4.95 -14.79 1.45
CA LYS A 36 4.62 -15.66 0.32
C LYS A 36 4.64 -14.91 -1.01
N TYR A 37 4.06 -13.71 -1.06
CA TYR A 37 3.99 -12.90 -2.29
C TYR A 37 5.22 -12.02 -2.49
N HIS A 38 5.92 -11.65 -1.42
CA HIS A 38 7.12 -10.81 -1.44
C HIS A 38 8.32 -11.47 -0.73
N PRO A 39 8.75 -12.67 -1.16
CA PRO A 39 9.79 -13.43 -0.45
C PRO A 39 11.17 -12.75 -0.50
N SER A 40 11.41 -11.90 -1.49
CA SER A 40 12.66 -11.17 -1.67
C SER A 40 12.68 -9.80 -1.00
N TRP A 41 11.62 -9.41 -0.28
CA TRP A 41 11.62 -8.14 0.44
C TRP A 41 12.64 -8.18 1.58
N SER A 42 13.58 -7.23 1.60
CA SER A 42 14.71 -7.24 2.52
C SER A 42 14.32 -7.07 3.99
N GLY A 43 13.14 -6.50 4.29
CA GLY A 43 12.63 -6.35 5.66
C GLY A 43 12.45 -7.68 6.39
N TRP A 44 12.27 -8.77 5.64
CA TRP A 44 12.21 -10.13 6.16
C TRP A 44 13.44 -10.55 6.95
N LYS A 45 14.61 -10.00 6.63
CA LYS A 45 15.84 -10.25 7.38
C LYS A 45 15.74 -9.70 8.81
N ILE A 46 15.27 -8.46 8.96
CA ILE A 46 15.08 -7.83 10.27
C ILE A 46 14.03 -8.60 11.08
N VAL A 47 12.92 -8.99 10.43
CA VAL A 47 11.87 -9.80 11.07
C VAL A 47 12.43 -11.14 11.55
N ASP A 48 13.22 -11.84 10.73
CA ASP A 48 13.80 -13.13 11.10
C ASP A 48 14.84 -13.03 12.22
N ASP A 49 15.72 -12.03 12.18
CA ASP A 49 16.72 -11.79 13.23
C ASP A 49 16.01 -11.51 14.57
N ALA A 50 14.91 -10.74 14.53
CA ALA A 50 14.13 -10.38 15.71
C ALA A 50 13.35 -11.55 16.35
N LYS A 51 13.02 -12.62 15.59
CA LYS A 51 12.31 -13.81 16.14
C LYS A 51 13.06 -14.51 17.26
N THR A 52 14.37 -14.31 17.36
CA THR A 52 15.19 -14.86 18.45
C THR A 52 15.06 -14.07 19.75
N THR A 53 14.42 -12.90 19.72
CA THR A 53 14.27 -12.00 20.86
C THR A 53 13.01 -12.36 21.65
N PRO A 54 13.07 -12.43 23.01
CA PRO A 54 11.90 -12.76 23.82
C PRO A 54 10.70 -11.80 23.71
N SER A 55 10.93 -10.57 23.27
CA SER A 55 9.90 -9.54 23.08
C SER A 55 9.29 -9.53 21.68
N PHE A 56 9.58 -10.52 20.84
CA PHE A 56 8.96 -10.67 19.53
C PHE A 56 7.47 -11.03 19.67
N PRO A 57 6.54 -10.43 18.89
CA PRO A 57 6.78 -9.47 17.80
C PRO A 57 6.77 -7.99 18.22
N ASP A 58 6.55 -7.65 19.49
CA ASP A 58 6.44 -6.25 19.92
C ASP A 58 7.71 -5.44 19.69
N CYS A 59 8.89 -6.07 19.72
CA CYS A 59 10.17 -5.40 19.49
C CYS A 59 10.29 -4.77 18.09
N ILE A 60 9.69 -5.36 17.06
CA ILE A 60 9.82 -4.86 15.68
C ILE A 60 8.84 -3.72 15.36
N LYS A 61 7.82 -3.50 16.21
CA LYS A 61 6.80 -2.46 16.01
C LYS A 61 7.40 -1.06 15.92
N TYR A 62 8.46 -0.81 16.69
CA TYR A 62 9.11 0.49 16.79
C TYR A 62 10.48 0.54 16.10
N ASP A 63 10.81 -0.49 15.32
CA ASP A 63 12.06 -0.52 14.56
C ASP A 63 12.00 0.51 13.41
N SER A 64 12.83 1.53 13.48
CA SER A 64 12.78 2.65 12.53
C SER A 64 13.24 2.26 11.13
N GLU A 65 14.19 1.33 11.01
CA GLU A 65 14.67 0.84 9.73
C GLU A 65 13.56 0.04 9.03
N LEU A 66 12.96 -0.92 9.75
CA LEU A 66 11.87 -1.73 9.23
C LEU A 66 10.65 -0.90 8.85
N ASN A 67 10.28 0.10 9.67
CA ASN A 67 9.19 1.03 9.35
C ASN A 67 9.48 1.87 8.08
N SER A 68 10.72 2.32 7.87
CA SER A 68 11.13 2.98 6.62
C SER A 68 10.99 2.04 5.42
N MET A 69 11.41 0.79 5.56
CA MET A 69 11.33 -0.21 4.49
C MET A 69 9.89 -0.56 4.12
N ILE A 70 8.96 -0.58 5.08
CA ILE A 70 7.53 -0.74 4.82
C ILE A 70 7.00 0.47 4.03
N MET A 71 7.32 1.68 4.48
CA MET A 71 6.88 2.90 3.82
C MET A 71 7.36 2.96 2.36
N GLU A 72 8.64 2.65 2.12
CA GLU A 72 9.23 2.55 0.78
C GLU A 72 8.56 1.47 -0.07
N PHE A 73 8.25 0.32 0.54
CA PHE A 73 7.53 -0.76 -0.13
C PHE A 73 6.15 -0.27 -0.62
N TYR A 74 5.37 0.40 0.25
CA TYR A 74 4.05 0.89 -0.12
C TYR A 74 4.10 2.00 -1.17
N LYS A 75 5.08 2.91 -1.06
CA LYS A 75 5.29 3.96 -2.04
C LYS A 75 5.56 3.36 -3.43
N ALA A 76 6.53 2.45 -3.52
CA ALA A 76 6.97 1.89 -4.79
C ALA A 76 5.93 0.94 -5.42
N ASN A 77 5.26 0.10 -4.61
CA ASN A 77 4.37 -0.95 -5.11
C ASN A 77 2.92 -0.51 -5.29
N TYR A 78 2.51 0.62 -4.69
CA TYR A 78 1.13 1.09 -4.80
C TYR A 78 1.04 2.54 -5.28
N TRP A 79 1.64 3.50 -4.58
CA TRP A 79 1.48 4.95 -4.88
C TRP A 79 2.12 5.36 -6.21
N ASP A 80 3.39 5.03 -6.42
CA ASP A 80 4.16 5.45 -7.60
C ASP A 80 3.65 4.79 -8.88
N ARG A 81 2.98 3.64 -8.75
CA ARG A 81 2.45 2.86 -9.86
C ARG A 81 1.32 3.58 -10.62
N PHE A 82 0.69 4.57 -10.01
CA PHE A 82 -0.33 5.43 -10.65
C PHE A 82 0.04 6.91 -10.63
N TRP A 83 1.31 7.23 -10.34
CA TRP A 83 1.81 8.61 -10.23
C TRP A 83 1.04 9.46 -9.23
N GLY A 84 0.77 8.91 -8.03
CA GLY A 84 -0.03 9.60 -7.01
C GLY A 84 0.42 11.03 -6.69
N ASP A 85 1.74 11.31 -6.74
CA ASP A 85 2.31 12.65 -6.54
C ASP A 85 1.77 13.68 -7.57
N HIS A 86 1.29 13.26 -8.73
CA HIS A 86 0.76 14.14 -9.78
C HIS A 86 -0.75 14.39 -9.66
N ILE A 87 -1.43 13.71 -8.74
CA ILE A 87 -2.85 13.95 -8.49
C ILE A 87 -2.98 15.27 -7.72
N ILE A 88 -3.82 16.18 -8.24
CA ILE A 88 -4.01 17.50 -7.62
C ILE A 88 -4.82 17.39 -6.33
N SER A 89 -5.84 16.53 -6.31
CA SER A 89 -6.74 16.34 -5.16
C SER A 89 -6.18 15.27 -4.22
N GLN A 90 -5.81 15.67 -3.00
CA GLN A 90 -5.38 14.75 -1.95
C GLN A 90 -6.46 13.69 -1.65
N ALA A 91 -7.72 14.09 -1.57
CA ALA A 91 -8.83 13.18 -1.28
C ALA A 91 -8.96 12.08 -2.34
N ILE A 92 -8.82 12.41 -3.63
CA ILE A 92 -8.83 11.40 -4.71
C ILE A 92 -7.61 10.49 -4.59
N ALA A 93 -6.43 11.06 -4.31
CA ALA A 93 -5.21 10.27 -4.20
C ALA A 93 -5.26 9.29 -3.02
N ASN A 94 -5.83 9.70 -1.88
CA ASN A 94 -6.06 8.84 -0.72
C ASN A 94 -6.96 7.66 -1.08
N GLU A 95 -8.10 7.90 -1.72
CA GLU A 95 -9.04 6.84 -2.12
C GLU A 95 -8.43 5.86 -3.13
N VAL A 96 -7.69 6.39 -4.12
CA VAL A 96 -7.00 5.55 -5.12
C VAL A 96 -5.94 4.69 -4.44
N PHE A 97 -5.17 5.26 -3.50
CA PHE A 97 -4.14 4.53 -2.77
C PHE A 97 -4.74 3.43 -1.88
N ASP A 98 -5.74 3.76 -1.07
CA ASP A 98 -6.38 2.81 -0.17
C ASP A 98 -7.02 1.65 -0.95
N THR A 99 -7.73 1.97 -2.03
CA THR A 99 -8.31 0.97 -2.94
C THR A 99 -7.21 0.14 -3.60
N ALA A 100 -6.07 0.73 -3.94
CA ALA A 100 -4.96 0.02 -4.57
C ALA A 100 -4.30 -0.99 -3.61
N VAL A 101 -4.17 -0.64 -2.32
CA VAL A 101 -3.66 -1.54 -1.29
C VAL A 101 -4.61 -2.73 -1.10
N ASN A 102 -5.91 -2.48 -0.99
CA ASN A 102 -6.91 -3.53 -0.73
C ASN A 102 -7.25 -4.39 -1.94
N MET A 103 -7.27 -3.81 -3.15
CA MET A 103 -7.82 -4.46 -4.35
C MET A 103 -6.84 -4.54 -5.53
N GLY A 104 -5.62 -4.04 -5.36
CA GLY A 104 -4.61 -3.94 -6.39
C GLY A 104 -4.71 -2.66 -7.24
N VAL A 105 -3.54 -2.12 -7.61
CA VAL A 105 -3.39 -0.85 -8.34
C VAL A 105 -4.24 -0.79 -9.60
N THR A 106 -4.21 -1.83 -10.44
CA THR A 106 -4.92 -1.82 -11.72
C THR A 106 -6.43 -1.64 -11.55
N ARG A 107 -7.02 -2.26 -10.53
CA ARG A 107 -8.46 -2.14 -10.29
C ARG A 107 -8.81 -0.73 -9.80
N SER A 108 -8.03 -0.21 -8.86
CA SER A 108 -8.20 1.15 -8.34
C SER A 108 -8.15 2.21 -9.45
N VAL A 109 -7.13 2.16 -10.31
CA VAL A 109 -6.97 3.10 -11.43
C VAL A 109 -8.15 3.00 -12.41
N ARG A 110 -8.61 1.79 -12.72
CA ARG A 110 -9.77 1.59 -13.62
C ARG A 110 -11.06 2.16 -13.06
N PHE A 111 -11.27 2.12 -11.75
CA PHE A 111 -12.43 2.77 -11.13
C PHE A 111 -12.38 4.29 -11.33
N LEU A 112 -11.22 4.92 -11.11
CA LEU A 112 -11.05 6.35 -11.34
C LEU A 112 -11.27 6.72 -12.82
N GLN A 113 -10.64 5.98 -13.75
CA GLN A 113 -10.80 6.21 -15.19
C GLN A 113 -12.26 6.09 -15.63
N SER A 114 -12.97 5.06 -15.15
CA SER A 114 -14.39 4.86 -15.45
C SER A 114 -15.24 6.02 -14.94
N GLY A 115 -14.98 6.50 -13.73
CA GLY A 115 -15.65 7.67 -13.17
C GLY A 115 -15.40 8.93 -13.99
N LEU A 116 -14.16 9.18 -14.41
CA LEU A 116 -13.80 10.32 -15.26
C LEU A 116 -14.50 10.27 -16.61
N ASN A 117 -14.53 9.11 -17.28
CA ASN A 117 -15.23 8.94 -18.56
C ASN A 117 -16.73 9.21 -18.43
N LEU A 118 -17.38 8.69 -17.39
CA LEU A 118 -18.81 8.95 -17.16
C LEU A 118 -19.12 10.44 -16.94
N LEU A 119 -18.15 11.20 -16.41
CA LEU A 119 -18.30 12.62 -16.06
C LEU A 119 -17.72 13.57 -17.12
N ASN A 120 -17.18 13.07 -18.24
CA ASN A 120 -16.55 13.90 -19.28
C ASN A 120 -17.55 14.59 -20.23
N ARG A 121 -18.86 14.52 -19.93
CA ARG A 121 -19.98 15.11 -20.70
C ARG A 121 -20.00 14.63 -22.16
N ASN A 122 -20.00 13.32 -22.38
CA ASN A 122 -19.96 12.71 -23.72
C ASN A 122 -18.77 13.23 -24.54
N GLN A 123 -17.59 13.16 -23.94
CA GLN A 123 -16.31 13.55 -24.54
C GLN A 123 -16.16 15.04 -24.89
N VAL A 124 -17.04 15.92 -24.38
CA VAL A 124 -16.93 17.37 -24.56
C VAL A 124 -15.76 17.96 -23.78
N ASN A 125 -15.53 17.49 -22.56
CA ASN A 125 -14.45 18.01 -21.72
C ASN A 125 -13.08 17.41 -22.11
N TYR A 126 -13.06 16.11 -22.41
CA TYR A 126 -11.89 15.34 -22.84
C TYR A 126 -12.34 13.98 -23.39
N PRO A 127 -11.58 13.34 -24.31
CA PRO A 127 -11.87 11.98 -24.79
C PRO A 127 -11.86 10.95 -23.66
N ASP A 128 -12.50 9.80 -23.90
CA ASP A 128 -12.43 8.68 -22.95
C ASP A 128 -10.97 8.21 -22.76
N ILE A 129 -10.61 7.95 -21.51
CA ILE A 129 -9.31 7.42 -21.11
C ILE A 129 -9.39 5.91 -20.86
N VAL A 130 -8.30 5.19 -21.17
CA VAL A 130 -8.19 3.72 -21.13
C VAL A 130 -7.21 3.25 -20.07
#